data_AF-A0A370HKW1-F1
#
_entry.id   AF-A0A370HKW1-F1
#
_cell.length_a   1.000
_cell.length_b   1.000
_cell.length_c   1.000
_cell.angle_alpha   90.00
_cell.angle_beta   90.00
_cell.angle_gamma   90.00
#
_symmetry.space_group_name_H-M   'P 1'
#
loop_
_entity.id
_entity.type
_entity.pdbx_description
1 polymer ?
#
loop_
_entity_poly.entity_id
_entity_poly.type
_entity_poly.pdbx_seq_one_letter_code
_entity_poly.pdbx_strand_id
1 'polypeptide(L)'
;MTRRNECRGRHAPGGAGTRLGLAVATIIAMVPAWAARAEPLTPFSVINVSEALTRAYNGRDAVALHQLLAPALQARYTPEMLRTSLSLCRVLTGEILRLSTPSWGTRSYGFFGVYAETGVFDMVLEIDEAERVVYWTISDEVTSREQQCEVGGSAPLPGD
;
A
#
# COMPACT_ATOMS: atom_id res chain seq x y z
N MET A 1 4.13 -36.79 10.62
CA MET A 1 4.88 -37.80 9.84
C MET A 1 5.41 -37.10 8.58
N THR A 2 6.46 -36.29 8.66
CA THR A 2 7.91 -36.62 8.67
C THR A 2 8.40 -37.27 7.38
N ARG A 3 9.06 -36.50 6.50
CA ARG A 3 10.30 -36.80 5.72
C ARG A 3 10.82 -35.42 5.25
N ARG A 4 11.91 -34.80 5.73
CA ARG A 4 13.31 -35.18 5.94
C ARG A 4 13.96 -35.78 4.69
N ASN A 5 14.43 -34.90 3.80
CA ASN A 5 15.33 -35.24 2.71
C ASN A 5 16.76 -34.86 3.13
N GLU A 6 17.48 -35.83 3.67
CA GLU A 6 18.91 -35.79 3.93
C GLU A 6 19.66 -36.22 2.67
N CYS A 7 20.48 -35.33 2.10
CA CYS A 7 21.48 -35.70 1.09
C CYS A 7 22.72 -36.23 1.80
N ARG A 8 22.89 -37.55 1.76
CA ARG A 8 24.01 -38.30 2.36
C ARG A 8 25.06 -38.60 1.28
N GLY A 9 26.18 -37.89 1.30
CA GLY A 9 27.41 -38.28 0.60
C GLY A 9 28.42 -38.82 1.60
N ARG A 10 28.82 -40.09 1.45
CA ARG A 10 29.86 -40.76 2.25
C ARG A 10 30.83 -41.44 1.29
N HIS A 11 32.14 -41.20 1.49
CA HIS A 11 33.33 -42.03 1.24
C HIS A 11 34.53 -41.04 1.09
N ALA A 12 35.75 -41.24 1.56
CA ALA A 12 36.46 -42.16 2.46
C ALA A 12 37.92 -41.59 2.59
N PRO A 13 38.81 -42.10 3.47
CA PRO A 13 39.76 -41.28 4.22
C PRO A 13 41.22 -41.35 3.72
N GLY A 14 42.07 -40.46 4.25
CA GLY A 14 43.52 -40.64 4.27
C GLY A 14 44.30 -39.36 4.51
N GLY A 15 45.22 -39.37 5.48
CA GLY A 15 46.31 -38.39 5.56
C GLY A 15 46.43 -37.64 6.89
N ALA A 16 47.26 -38.17 7.79
CA ALA A 16 47.76 -37.47 8.96
C ALA A 16 48.67 -36.28 8.58
N GLY A 17 48.65 -35.20 9.37
CA GLY A 17 49.57 -34.08 9.17
C GLY A 17 49.24 -32.83 10.00
N THR A 18 49.73 -32.82 11.24
CA THR A 18 50.28 -31.69 12.02
C THR A 18 50.06 -30.26 11.49
N ARG A 19 49.41 -29.39 12.29
CA ARG A 19 49.99 -28.19 12.97
C ARG A 19 48.91 -27.18 13.37
N LEU A 20 49.10 -26.64 14.58
CA LEU A 20 48.41 -25.49 15.16
C LEU A 20 48.27 -24.32 14.17
N GLY A 21 47.10 -23.68 14.20
CA GLY A 21 46.86 -22.37 13.58
C GLY A 21 45.45 -21.89 13.89
N LEU A 22 45.25 -21.33 15.09
CA LEU A 22 44.00 -20.69 15.49
C LEU A 22 43.86 -19.36 14.72
N ALA A 23 43.25 -19.39 13.54
CA ALA A 23 42.87 -18.18 12.81
C ALA A 23 41.46 -17.76 13.24
N VAL A 24 41.38 -16.75 14.10
CA VAL A 24 40.13 -16.05 14.44
C VAL A 24 39.65 -15.35 13.17
N ALA A 25 38.66 -15.94 12.50
CA ALA A 25 37.97 -15.30 11.39
C ALA A 25 37.01 -14.24 11.97
N THR A 26 37.45 -12.99 11.99
CA THR A 26 36.59 -11.85 12.29
C THR A 26 35.59 -11.70 11.14
N ILE A 27 34.40 -12.27 11.29
CA ILE A 27 33.26 -11.97 10.41
C ILE A 27 32.88 -10.52 10.72
N ILE A 28 33.34 -9.59 9.89
CA ILE A 28 32.77 -8.25 9.84
C ILE A 28 31.36 -8.44 9.30
N ALA A 29 30.38 -8.54 10.21
CA ALA A 29 28.99 -8.39 9.86
C ALA A 29 28.84 -6.97 9.31
N MET A 30 28.82 -6.85 7.98
CA MET A 30 28.30 -5.65 7.31
C MET A 30 26.83 -5.54 7.72
N VAL A 31 26.56 -4.82 8.80
CA VAL A 31 25.21 -4.41 9.15
C VAL A 31 24.81 -3.39 8.07
N PRO A 32 23.84 -3.69 7.20
CA PRO A 32 23.42 -2.72 6.21
C PRO A 32 22.87 -1.49 6.93
N ALA A 33 23.46 -0.34 6.65
CA ALA A 33 23.12 0.96 7.24
C ALA A 33 21.75 1.52 6.76
N TRP A 34 20.85 0.65 6.31
CA TRP A 34 19.57 1.03 5.70
C TRP A 34 18.40 0.81 6.65
N ALA A 35 18.62 0.95 7.95
CA ALA A 35 17.51 1.38 8.81
C ALA A 35 17.39 2.89 8.64
N ALA A 36 16.93 3.34 7.47
CA ALA A 36 16.34 4.67 7.36
C ALA A 36 15.21 4.67 8.39
N ARG A 37 15.42 5.36 9.51
CA ARG A 37 14.36 5.54 10.50
C ARG A 37 13.24 6.25 9.77
N ALA A 38 12.08 5.61 9.67
CA ALA A 38 10.88 6.27 9.21
C ALA A 38 10.71 7.55 10.04
N GLU A 39 10.71 8.70 9.38
CA GLU A 39 10.41 9.94 10.08
C GLU A 39 8.96 9.88 10.57
N PRO A 40 8.65 10.49 11.73
CA PRO A 40 7.27 10.52 12.20
C PRO A 40 6.38 11.16 11.14
N LEU A 41 5.24 10.54 10.87
CA LEU A 41 4.26 11.07 9.92
C LEU A 41 3.94 12.53 10.22
N THR A 42 4.00 13.35 9.17
CA THR A 42 3.69 14.77 9.22
C THR A 42 2.18 14.99 9.07
N PRO A 43 1.66 16.18 9.41
CA PRO A 43 0.26 16.52 9.12
C PRO A 43 -0.13 16.43 7.63
N PHE A 44 0.84 16.42 6.72
CA PHE A 44 0.63 16.42 5.27
C PHE A 44 0.93 15.08 4.61
N SER A 45 1.39 14.07 5.35
CA SER A 45 1.84 12.79 4.77
C SER A 45 0.77 12.11 3.91
N VAL A 46 -0.47 12.00 4.40
CA VAL A 46 -1.58 11.42 3.60
C VAL A 46 -1.90 12.26 2.35
N ILE A 47 -1.78 13.59 2.43
CA ILE A 47 -2.02 14.49 1.30
C ILE A 47 -0.93 14.31 0.24
N ASN A 48 0.33 14.27 0.64
CA ASN A 48 1.45 14.08 -0.29
C ASN A 48 1.36 12.72 -1.00
N VAL A 49 1.00 11.66 -0.28
CA VAL A 49 0.80 10.33 -0.86
C VAL A 49 -0.42 10.28 -1.78
N SER A 50 -1.53 10.95 -1.43
CA SER A 50 -2.72 10.98 -2.29
C SER A 50 -2.48 11.75 -3.60
N GLU A 51 -1.67 12.81 -3.58
CA GLU A 51 -1.23 13.51 -4.78
C GLU A 51 -0.33 12.63 -5.65
N ALA A 52 0.62 11.90 -5.04
CA ALA A 52 1.48 10.97 -5.76
C ALA A 52 0.68 9.83 -6.41
N LEU A 53 -0.29 9.27 -5.69
CA LEU A 53 -1.23 8.28 -6.22
C LEU A 53 -2.03 8.83 -7.39
N THR A 54 -2.54 10.06 -7.28
CA THR A 54 -3.30 10.71 -8.36
C THR A 54 -2.45 10.89 -9.62
N ARG A 55 -1.18 11.30 -9.48
CA ARG A 55 -0.25 11.40 -10.60
C ARG A 55 0.00 10.04 -11.26
N ALA A 56 0.24 9.00 -10.48
CA ALA A 56 0.44 7.65 -11.00
C ALA A 56 -0.83 7.11 -11.70
N TYR A 57 -2.00 7.36 -11.12
CA TYR A 57 -3.31 6.98 -11.67
C TYR A 57 -3.58 7.65 -13.03
N ASN A 58 -3.46 8.99 -13.08
CA ASN A 58 -3.72 9.74 -14.29
C ASN A 58 -2.68 9.46 -15.38
N GLY A 59 -1.41 9.27 -14.99
CA GLY A 59 -0.32 8.89 -15.88
C GLY A 59 -0.35 7.43 -16.36
N ARG A 60 -1.26 6.60 -15.85
CA ARG A 60 -1.31 5.15 -16.09
C ARG A 60 0.02 4.45 -15.73
N ASP A 61 0.72 5.01 -14.75
CA ASP A 61 2.05 4.57 -14.34
C ASP A 61 1.93 3.52 -13.25
N ALA A 62 1.80 2.27 -13.69
CA ALA A 62 1.72 1.12 -12.79
C ALA A 62 3.02 0.89 -12.01
N VAL A 63 4.17 1.36 -12.51
CA VAL A 63 5.46 1.25 -11.81
C VAL A 63 5.53 2.27 -10.69
N ALA A 64 5.16 3.53 -10.95
CA ALA A 64 5.04 4.53 -9.90
C ALA A 64 4.02 4.13 -8.84
N LEU A 65 2.87 3.57 -9.24
CA LEU A 65 1.88 3.04 -8.30
C LEU A 65 2.48 1.91 -7.45
N HIS A 66 3.15 0.94 -8.08
CA HIS A 66 3.84 -0.14 -7.34
C HIS A 66 4.85 0.41 -6.34
N GLN A 67 5.61 1.43 -6.73
CA GLN A 67 6.57 2.11 -5.89
C GLN A 67 5.95 2.96 -4.78
N LEU A 68 4.63 3.14 -4.71
CA LEU A 68 3.96 3.77 -3.56
C LEU A 68 3.47 2.73 -2.53
N LEU A 69 3.32 1.47 -2.94
CA LEU A 69 2.79 0.41 -2.08
C LEU A 69 3.77 0.02 -0.96
N ALA A 70 3.24 -0.35 0.20
CA ALA A 70 4.01 -0.98 1.26
C ALA A 70 4.61 -2.32 0.77
N PRO A 71 5.77 -2.77 1.30
CA PRO A 71 6.42 -3.99 0.82
C PRO A 71 5.52 -5.23 0.79
N ALA A 72 4.63 -5.36 1.77
CA ALA A 72 3.66 -6.46 1.82
C ALA A 72 2.66 -6.43 0.64
N LEU A 73 2.26 -5.25 0.19
CA LEU A 73 1.41 -5.09 -1.00
C LEU A 73 2.22 -5.22 -2.29
N GLN A 74 3.45 -4.71 -2.33
CA GLN A 74 4.35 -4.89 -3.49
C GLN A 74 4.61 -6.36 -3.81
N ALA A 75 4.71 -7.21 -2.78
CA ALA A 75 4.86 -8.65 -2.93
C ALA A 75 3.60 -9.34 -3.49
N ARG A 76 2.42 -8.73 -3.31
CA ARG A 76 1.13 -9.28 -3.75
C ARG A 76 0.68 -8.77 -5.11
N TYR A 77 1.01 -7.52 -5.43
CA TYR A 77 0.58 -6.84 -6.64
C TYR A 77 1.78 -6.53 -7.52
N THR A 78 1.89 -7.19 -8.67
CA THR A 78 2.90 -6.84 -9.66
C THR A 78 2.48 -5.57 -10.44
N PRO A 79 3.43 -4.85 -11.07
CA PRO A 79 3.09 -3.73 -11.95
C PRO A 79 2.10 -4.12 -13.06
N GLU A 80 2.15 -5.34 -13.58
CA GLU A 80 1.21 -5.84 -14.59
C GLU A 80 -0.21 -5.95 -14.03
N MET A 81 -0.37 -6.51 -12.83
CA MET A 81 -1.67 -6.58 -12.16
C MET A 81 -2.22 -5.17 -11.91
N LEU A 82 -1.36 -4.26 -11.43
CA LEU A 82 -1.74 -2.86 -11.19
C LEU A 82 -2.14 -2.14 -12.48
N ARG A 83 -1.48 -2.43 -13.61
CA ARG A 83 -1.87 -1.88 -14.92
C ARG A 83 -3.28 -2.31 -15.32
N THR A 84 -3.62 -3.58 -15.10
CA THR A 84 -4.98 -4.09 -15.34
C THR A 84 -5.99 -3.41 -14.43
N SER A 85 -5.71 -3.33 -13.13
CA SER A 85 -6.58 -2.64 -12.16
C SER A 85 -6.79 -1.17 -12.51
N LEU A 86 -5.72 -0.44 -12.83
CA LEU A 86 -5.79 0.96 -13.26
C LEU A 86 -6.66 1.13 -14.51
N SER A 87 -6.53 0.22 -15.48
CA SER A 87 -7.34 0.26 -16.70
C SER A 87 -8.83 0.08 -16.38
N LEU A 88 -9.17 -0.86 -15.48
CA LEU A 88 -10.55 -1.10 -15.04
C LEU A 88 -11.10 0.08 -14.24
N CYS A 89 -10.35 0.60 -13.26
CA CYS A 89 -10.76 1.77 -12.49
C CYS A 89 -11.03 2.97 -13.40
N ARG A 90 -10.21 3.19 -14.43
CA ARG A 90 -10.39 4.30 -15.38
C ARG A 90 -11.58 4.15 -16.30
N VAL A 91 -12.04 2.92 -16.58
CA VAL A 91 -13.33 2.72 -17.27
C VAL A 91 -14.47 3.30 -16.43
N LEU A 92 -14.36 3.22 -15.10
CA LEU A 92 -15.39 3.73 -14.18
C LEU A 92 -15.23 5.24 -13.92
N THR A 93 -14.02 5.72 -13.61
CA THR A 93 -13.83 7.10 -13.13
C THR A 93 -13.39 8.08 -14.23
N GLY A 94 -12.81 7.62 -15.33
CA GLY A 94 -12.00 8.48 -16.21
C GLY A 94 -10.77 9.04 -15.46
N GLU A 95 -10.35 10.26 -15.80
CA GLU A 95 -9.29 10.97 -15.09
C GLU A 95 -9.76 11.58 -13.77
N ILE A 96 -8.89 11.55 -12.76
CA ILE A 96 -9.11 12.27 -11.51
C ILE A 96 -8.73 13.73 -11.73
N LEU A 97 -9.71 14.62 -11.66
CA LEU A 97 -9.53 16.06 -11.86
C LEU A 97 -9.05 16.74 -10.56
N ARG A 98 -9.59 16.30 -9.41
CA ARG A 98 -9.27 16.86 -8.10
C ARG A 98 -9.59 15.88 -6.98
N LEU A 99 -8.80 15.94 -5.90
CA LEU A 99 -9.17 15.38 -4.60
C LEU A 99 -9.68 16.48 -3.67
N SER A 100 -10.65 16.18 -2.81
CA SER A 100 -11.01 17.07 -1.71
C SER A 100 -9.85 17.19 -0.71
N THR A 101 -9.94 18.16 0.20
CA THR A 101 -9.23 18.03 1.49
C THR A 101 -9.78 16.79 2.21
N PRO A 102 -8.94 16.00 2.90
CA PRO A 102 -9.45 14.85 3.62
C PRO A 102 -10.43 15.31 4.70
N SER A 103 -11.63 14.75 4.70
CA SER A 103 -12.72 15.21 5.57
C SER A 103 -12.53 14.73 7.01
N TRP A 104 -11.99 13.52 7.17
CA TRP A 104 -11.76 12.82 8.43
C TRP A 104 -10.49 11.95 8.30
N GLY A 105 -9.75 11.73 9.39
CA GLY A 105 -8.52 10.95 9.33
C GLY A 105 -7.58 11.08 10.53
N THR A 106 -6.53 10.24 10.52
CA THR A 106 -5.33 10.40 11.35
C THR A 106 -4.18 10.86 10.44
N ARG A 107 -2.95 10.92 10.96
CA ARG A 107 -1.78 11.17 10.10
C ARG A 107 -1.47 10.03 9.12
N SER A 108 -2.10 8.87 9.29
CA SER A 108 -1.90 7.66 8.49
C SER A 108 -3.12 7.29 7.65
N TYR A 109 -4.23 7.99 7.76
CA TYR A 109 -5.50 7.58 7.17
C TYR A 109 -6.35 8.78 6.77
N GLY A 110 -7.04 8.73 5.63
CA GLY A 110 -7.91 9.82 5.18
C GLY A 110 -9.04 9.40 4.23
N PHE A 111 -10.18 10.08 4.37
CA PHE A 111 -11.32 10.01 3.45
C PHE A 111 -11.35 11.23 2.53
N PHE A 112 -11.46 10.98 1.23
CA PHE A 112 -11.41 12.01 0.19
C PHE A 112 -12.62 11.88 -0.72
N GLY A 113 -13.20 13.01 -1.11
CA GLY A 113 -14.00 13.08 -2.33
C GLY A 113 -13.08 13.10 -3.54
N VAL A 114 -13.33 12.23 -4.51
CA VAL A 114 -12.63 12.14 -5.80
C VAL A 114 -13.52 12.75 -6.86
N TYR A 115 -13.15 13.91 -7.36
CA TYR A 115 -13.81 14.55 -8.49
C TYR A 115 -13.13 14.06 -9.77
N ALA A 116 -13.81 13.19 -10.51
CA ALA A 116 -13.30 12.58 -11.72
C ALA A 116 -14.18 12.95 -12.93
N GLU A 117 -13.72 12.65 -14.14
CA GLU A 117 -14.43 12.98 -15.38
C GLU A 117 -15.86 12.41 -15.42
N THR A 118 -16.06 11.22 -14.87
CA THR A 118 -17.36 10.53 -14.93
C THR A 118 -18.27 10.83 -13.75
N GLY A 119 -17.78 11.50 -12.70
CA GLY A 119 -18.59 11.79 -11.51
C GLY A 119 -17.77 12.07 -10.26
N VAL A 120 -18.46 12.05 -9.13
CA VAL A 120 -17.85 12.17 -7.80
C VAL A 120 -17.88 10.81 -7.13
N PHE A 121 -16.73 10.38 -6.64
CA PHE A 121 -16.53 9.12 -5.92
C PHE A 121 -15.96 9.41 -4.54
N ASP A 122 -15.96 8.41 -3.69
CA ASP A 122 -15.27 8.45 -2.41
C ASP A 122 -13.98 7.63 -2.49
N MET A 123 -12.94 8.09 -1.82
CA MET A 123 -11.67 7.41 -1.68
C MET A 123 -11.27 7.29 -0.23
N VAL A 124 -10.77 6.11 0.12
CA VAL A 124 -10.12 5.85 1.39
C VAL A 124 -8.66 5.54 1.11
N LEU A 125 -7.77 6.19 1.86
CA LEU A 125 -6.33 5.98 1.79
C LEU A 125 -5.77 5.75 3.19
N GLU A 126 -4.96 4.70 3.34
CA GLU A 126 -4.16 4.42 4.52
C GLU A 126 -2.69 4.23 4.15
N ILE A 127 -1.80 4.79 4.95
CA ILE A 127 -0.35 4.71 4.81
C ILE A 127 0.30 4.18 6.09
N ASP A 128 1.44 3.51 5.96
CA ASP A 128 2.28 3.14 7.09
C ASP A 128 3.18 4.31 7.55
N GLU A 129 3.99 4.08 8.58
CA GLU A 129 4.92 5.06 9.14
C GLU A 129 5.98 5.53 8.13
N ALA A 130 6.26 4.76 7.08
CA ALA A 130 7.21 5.09 6.03
C ALA A 130 6.52 5.73 4.80
N GLU A 131 5.32 6.27 4.98
CA GLU A 131 4.49 6.90 3.93
C GLU A 131 4.16 5.95 2.77
N ARG A 132 4.06 4.65 3.04
CA ARG A 132 3.72 3.63 2.03
C ARG A 132 2.25 3.27 2.11
N VAL A 133 1.62 3.12 0.96
CA VAL A 133 0.19 2.74 0.88
C VAL A 133 0.01 1.32 1.41
N VAL A 134 -0.82 1.18 2.45
CA VAL A 134 -1.25 -0.11 3.00
C VAL A 134 -2.71 -0.42 2.68
N TYR A 135 -3.50 0.61 2.34
CA TYR A 135 -4.86 0.46 1.83
C TYR A 135 -5.22 1.63 0.92
N TRP A 136 -5.86 1.34 -0.20
CA TRP A 136 -6.38 2.36 -1.12
C TRP A 136 -7.58 1.79 -1.88
N THR A 137 -8.67 2.56 -1.91
CA THR A 137 -9.87 2.23 -2.68
C THR A 137 -10.54 3.49 -3.19
N ILE A 138 -11.20 3.40 -4.34
CA ILE A 138 -12.11 4.41 -4.89
C ILE A 138 -13.45 3.69 -5.15
N SER A 139 -14.55 4.24 -4.63
CA SER A 139 -15.88 3.64 -4.69
C SER A 139 -16.93 4.71 -4.98
N ASP A 140 -17.98 4.37 -5.71
CA ASP A 140 -19.21 5.16 -5.86
C ASP A 140 -20.20 4.94 -4.68
N GLU A 141 -19.93 3.93 -3.85
CA GLU A 141 -20.82 3.47 -2.80
C GLU A 141 -20.19 3.65 -1.41
N VAL A 142 -20.29 4.85 -0.86
CA VAL A 142 -20.15 5.09 0.60
C VAL A 142 -21.46 5.65 1.19
N THR A 143 -22.50 5.82 0.36
CA THR A 143 -23.80 6.40 0.74
C THR A 143 -25.00 5.53 0.33
N SER A 144 -24.95 4.22 0.58
CA SER A 144 -26.18 3.40 0.57
C SER A 144 -27.27 4.16 1.35
N ARG A 145 -28.48 4.31 0.79
CA ARG A 145 -29.56 5.18 1.31
C ARG A 145 -29.91 4.97 2.80
N GLU A 146 -29.48 3.87 3.40
CA GLU A 146 -29.59 3.55 4.83
C GLU A 146 -28.65 4.39 5.74
N GLN A 147 -27.72 5.17 5.18
CA GLN A 147 -26.68 5.91 5.92
C GLN A 147 -26.75 7.44 5.76
N GLN A 148 -27.85 7.98 5.22
CA GLN A 148 -28.07 9.42 5.09
C GLN A 148 -28.89 9.93 6.28
N CYS A 149 -28.35 10.88 7.04
CA CYS A 149 -29.11 11.64 8.02
C CYS A 149 -29.77 12.83 7.32
N GLU A 150 -31.06 12.70 7.01
CA GLU A 150 -31.88 13.81 6.52
C GLU A 150 -32.42 14.60 7.71
N VAL A 151 -31.98 15.84 7.89
CA VAL A 151 -32.57 16.77 8.86
C VAL A 151 -33.43 17.75 8.08
N GLY A 152 -34.75 17.58 8.16
CA GLY A 152 -35.73 18.47 7.52
C GLY A 152 -36.78 17.79 6.64
N GLY A 153 -36.92 16.46 6.69
CA GLY A 153 -38.01 15.77 6.01
C GLY A 153 -39.37 16.26 6.53
N SER A 154 -40.07 17.05 5.72
CA SER A 154 -41.47 17.37 5.94
C SER A 154 -42.28 16.09 5.72
N ALA A 155 -42.44 15.29 6.78
CA ALA A 155 -43.47 14.28 6.82
C ALA A 155 -44.83 14.97 6.63
N PRO A 156 -45.68 14.54 5.68
CA PRO A 156 -47.08 14.95 5.70
C PRO A 156 -47.68 14.45 7.02
N LEU A 157 -48.30 15.34 7.79
CA LEU A 157 -49.09 14.93 8.93
C LEU A 157 -50.19 13.96 8.45
N PRO A 158 -50.40 12.82 9.13
CA PRO A 158 -51.52 11.96 8.82
C PRO A 158 -52.81 12.64 9.29
N GLY A 159 -53.47 13.34 8.38
CA GLY A 159 -54.84 13.84 8.52
C GLY A 159 -54.96 15.18 9.23
N ASP A 160 -55.25 16.22 8.45
CA ASP A 160 -56.23 17.26 8.76
C ASP A 160 -57.02 17.56 7.47
#